data_AF-A0A2M7AZ59-F1
#
_entry.id   AF-A0A2M7AZ59-F1
#
_cell.length_a   1.000
_cell.length_b   1.000
_cell.length_c   1.000
_cell.angle_alpha   90.00
_cell.angle_beta   90.00
_cell.angle_gamma   90.00
#
_symmetry.space_group_name_H-M   'P 1'
#
loop_
_entity.id
_entity.type
_entity.pdbx_description
1 polymer ?
#
loop_
_entity_poly.entity_id
_entity_poly.type
_entity_poly.pdbx_seq_one_letter_code
_entity_poly.pdbx_strand_id
1 'polypeptide(L)'
;NKFDFDAENKKIEARKGIPAEASPVLLGITRASLSSRSWISAASFQETSRILTDAAVHGAVDNLVGLKENVIIGHLIPAGTGFRNPK
;
A
#
# COMPACT_ATOMS: atom_id res chain seq x y z
N ASN A 1 -4.02 6.42 -2.30
CA ASN A 1 -5.02 5.92 -1.32
C ASN A 1 -5.79 7.13 -0.80
N LYS A 2 -7.08 6.98 -0.45
CA LYS A 2 -7.93 8.08 0.00
C LYS A 2 -7.32 8.82 1.20
N PHE A 3 -6.79 8.10 2.18
CA PHE A 3 -6.18 8.71 3.36
C PHE A 3 -4.97 9.58 3.06
N ASP A 4 -4.05 9.13 2.19
CA ASP A 4 -2.90 9.92 1.76
C ASP A 4 -3.34 11.15 0.94
N PHE A 5 -4.35 11.00 0.09
CA PHE A 5 -4.93 12.09 -0.69
C PHE A 5 -5.51 13.17 0.23
N ASP A 6 -6.34 12.76 1.19
CA ASP A 6 -6.95 13.66 2.18
C ASP A 6 -5.87 14.32 3.06
N ALA A 7 -4.83 13.58 3.44
CA ALA A 7 -3.72 14.10 4.23
C ALA A 7 -2.88 15.12 3.47
N GLU A 8 -2.62 14.90 2.17
CA GLU A 8 -1.87 15.83 1.35
C GLU A 8 -2.69 17.09 1.04
N ASN A 9 -3.98 16.94 0.73
CA ASN A 9 -4.88 18.09 0.55
C ASN A 9 -4.91 18.99 1.79
N LYS A 10 -4.98 18.42 3.00
CA LYS A 10 -4.89 19.20 4.24
C LYS A 10 -3.60 20.02 4.36
N LYS A 11 -2.46 19.48 3.90
CA LYS A 11 -1.19 20.24 3.90
C LYS A 11 -1.21 21.38 2.90
N ILE A 12 -1.82 21.17 1.74
CA ILE A 12 -1.95 22.21 0.69
C ILE A 12 -2.88 23.32 1.16
N GLU A 13 -4.01 22.98 1.78
CA GLU A 13 -4.93 23.95 2.39
C GLU A 13 -4.24 24.79 3.48
N ALA A 14 -3.44 24.16 4.34
CA ALA A 14 -2.66 24.87 5.37
C ALA A 14 -1.65 25.85 4.77
N ARG A 15 -1.15 25.57 3.55
CA ARG A 15 -0.26 26.46 2.78
C ARG A 15 -1.03 27.48 1.93
N LYS A 16 -2.36 27.57 2.07
CA LYS A 16 -3.26 28.40 1.25
C LYS A 16 -3.19 28.09 -0.24
N GLY A 17 -2.83 26.85 -0.60
CA GLY A 17 -2.90 26.34 -1.96
C GLY A 17 -4.31 25.84 -2.30
N ILE A 18 -4.50 25.42 -3.55
CA ILE A 18 -5.76 24.86 -4.04
C ILE A 18 -5.70 23.33 -3.85
N PRO A 19 -6.60 22.72 -3.05
CA PRO A 19 -6.63 21.27 -2.88
C PRO A 19 -7.04 20.57 -4.18
N ALA A 20 -6.59 19.32 -4.35
CA ALA A 20 -6.97 18.52 -5.50
C ALA A 20 -8.39 17.95 -5.35
N GLU A 21 -9.11 17.82 -6.46
CA GLU A 21 -10.42 17.17 -6.51
C GLU A 21 -10.29 15.75 -7.09
N ALA A 22 -11.04 14.79 -6.53
CA ALA A 22 -11.06 13.41 -7.00
C ALA A 22 -12.43 12.77 -6.73
N SER A 23 -12.82 11.81 -7.58
CA SER A 23 -14.03 11.01 -7.40
C SER A 23 -13.70 9.56 -7.03
N PRO A 24 -14.45 8.91 -6.13
CA PRO A 24 -14.24 7.50 -5.81
C PRO A 24 -14.52 6.61 -7.01
N VAL A 25 -13.65 5.61 -7.24
CA VAL A 25 -13.81 4.60 -8.30
C VAL A 25 -14.09 3.25 -7.65
N LEU A 26 -15.13 2.56 -8.11
CA LEU A 26 -15.47 1.21 -7.66
C LEU A 26 -14.59 0.18 -8.37
N LEU A 27 -13.87 -0.63 -7.59
CA LEU A 27 -13.01 -1.71 -8.08
C LEU A 27 -13.56 -3.06 -7.60
N GLY A 28 -13.54 -4.06 -8.48
CA GLY A 28 -13.81 -5.44 -8.10
C GLY A 28 -12.69 -6.00 -7.20
N ILE A 29 -13.01 -7.01 -6.39
CA ILE A 29 -12.09 -7.57 -5.38
C ILE A 29 -10.72 -7.96 -5.94
N THR A 30 -10.67 -8.55 -7.15
CA THR A 30 -9.42 -8.96 -7.80
C THR A 30 -8.54 -7.76 -8.13
N ARG A 31 -9.13 -6.71 -8.71
CA ARG A 31 -8.37 -5.49 -9.06
C ARG A 31 -7.95 -4.72 -7.82
N ALA A 32 -8.79 -4.69 -6.79
CA ALA A 32 -8.44 -4.08 -5.50
C ALA A 32 -7.25 -4.80 -4.86
N SER A 33 -7.21 -6.14 -4.86
CA SER A 33 -6.12 -6.94 -4.29
C SER A 33 -4.80 -6.79 -5.04
N LEU A 34 -4.84 -6.71 -6.38
CA LEU A 34 -3.64 -6.47 -7.20
C LEU A 34 -3.09 -5.03 -7.07
N SER A 35 -3.93 -4.09 -6.63
CA SER A 35 -3.54 -2.68 -6.41
C SER A 35 -2.97 -2.42 -5.00
N SER A 36 -2.52 -3.48 -4.31
CA SER A 36 -1.83 -3.35 -3.02
C SER A 36 -0.54 -2.55 -3.18
N ARG A 37 -0.18 -1.78 -2.15
CA ARG A 37 1.09 -1.02 -2.12
C ARG A 37 2.32 -1.92 -2.00
N SER A 38 2.14 -3.10 -1.42
CA SER A 38 3.20 -4.09 -1.34
C SER A 38 3.23 -4.93 -2.59
N TRP A 39 4.33 -4.84 -3.32
CA TRP A 39 4.53 -5.64 -4.51
C TRP A 39 4.75 -7.11 -4.16
N ILE A 40 5.36 -7.44 -3.01
CA ILE A 40 5.56 -8.85 -2.62
C ILE A 40 4.22 -9.51 -2.22
N SER A 41 3.34 -8.75 -1.58
CA SER A 41 1.98 -9.16 -1.23
C SER A 41 1.11 -9.33 -2.47
N ALA A 42 1.21 -8.40 -3.42
CA ALA A 42 0.50 -8.46 -4.71
C ALA A 42 0.99 -9.63 -5.58
N ALA A 43 2.31 -9.80 -5.73
CA ALA A 43 2.93 -10.85 -6.55
C ALA A 43 2.59 -12.27 -6.08
N SER A 44 2.37 -12.44 -4.77
CA SER A 44 1.94 -13.71 -4.17
C SER A 44 0.44 -13.95 -4.22
N PHE A 45 -0.36 -13.05 -4.82
CA PHE A 45 -1.78 -13.30 -5.08
C PHE A 45 -1.96 -13.94 -6.46
N GLN A 46 -1.67 -13.18 -7.53
CA GLN A 46 -1.75 -13.59 -8.94
C GLN A 46 -0.81 -12.73 -9.79
N GLU A 47 -0.68 -13.03 -11.09
CA GLU A 47 0.10 -12.23 -12.07
C GLU A 47 1.57 -11.98 -11.67
N THR A 48 2.21 -12.93 -11.00
CA THR A 48 3.53 -12.82 -10.37
C THR A 48 4.60 -12.23 -11.31
N SER A 49 4.75 -12.76 -12.52
CA SER A 49 5.78 -12.29 -13.47
C SER A 49 5.59 -10.83 -13.87
N ARG A 50 4.33 -10.39 -14.03
CA ARG A 50 4.02 -9.00 -14.40
C ARG A 50 4.38 -8.06 -13.25
N ILE A 51 4.02 -8.42 -12.03
CA ILE A 51 4.26 -7.60 -10.83
C ILE A 51 5.75 -7.50 -10.53
N LEU A 52 6.51 -8.59 -10.62
CA LEU A 52 7.96 -8.57 -10.41
C LEU A 52 8.68 -7.74 -11.47
N THR A 53 8.24 -7.82 -12.73
CA THR A 53 8.80 -6.99 -13.81
C THR A 53 8.56 -5.50 -13.55
N ASP A 54 7.32 -5.14 -13.19
CA ASP A 54 6.94 -3.76 -12.91
C ASP A 54 7.71 -3.19 -11.70
N ALA A 55 7.84 -3.99 -10.63
CA ALA A 55 8.62 -3.61 -9.45
C ALA A 55 10.11 -3.43 -9.77
N ALA A 56 10.69 -4.31 -10.62
CA ALA A 56 12.09 -4.19 -11.03
C ALA A 56 12.33 -2.95 -11.89
N VAL A 57 11.44 -2.64 -12.84
CA VAL A 57 11.54 -1.45 -13.69
C VAL A 57 11.44 -0.16 -12.89
N HIS A 58 10.55 -0.10 -11.90
CA HIS A 58 10.37 1.07 -11.05
C HIS A 58 11.35 1.15 -9.86
N GLY A 59 12.18 0.12 -9.65
CA GLY A 59 13.04 0.03 -8.46
C GLY A 59 12.25 0.04 -7.16
N ALA A 60 11.06 -0.60 -7.15
CA ALA A 60 10.12 -0.51 -6.04
C ALA A 60 10.66 -1.20 -4.77
N VAL A 61 10.56 -0.50 -3.64
CA VAL A 61 10.95 -1.02 -2.32
C VAL A 61 9.70 -1.38 -1.53
N ASP A 62 9.68 -2.59 -0.96
CA ASP A 62 8.61 -3.03 -0.08
C ASP A 62 8.98 -2.76 1.38
N ASN A 63 8.09 -2.06 2.09
CA ASN A 63 8.34 -1.66 3.48
C ASN A 63 7.78 -2.66 4.51
N LEU A 64 7.21 -3.79 4.09
CA LEU A 64 6.74 -4.87 4.96
C LEU A 64 5.78 -4.40 6.06
N VAL A 65 4.85 -3.49 5.74
CA VAL A 65 3.92 -2.91 6.71
C VAL A 65 2.68 -3.79 6.89
N GLY A 66 2.41 -4.68 5.94
CA GLY A 66 1.23 -5.52 5.89
C GLY A 66 1.43 -6.90 6.51
N LEU A 67 0.32 -7.61 6.73
CA LEU A 67 0.33 -8.94 7.33
C LEU A 67 1.03 -9.96 6.42
N LYS A 68 0.67 -9.99 5.14
CA LYS A 68 1.13 -11.01 4.20
C LYS A 68 2.63 -10.92 3.94
N GLU A 69 3.16 -9.71 3.78
CA GLU A 69 4.60 -9.46 3.65
C GLU A 69 5.39 -10.05 4.83
N ASN A 70 4.94 -9.78 6.05
CA ASN A 70 5.61 -10.26 7.25
C ASN A 70 5.54 -11.78 7.36
N VAL A 71 4.40 -12.40 7.00
CA VAL A 71 4.29 -13.86 6.95
C VAL A 71 5.27 -14.48 5.94
N ILE A 72 5.37 -13.91 4.73
CA ILE A 72 6.25 -14.44 3.67
C ILE A 72 7.72 -14.42 4.09
N ILE A 73 8.15 -13.35 4.77
CA ILE A 73 9.54 -13.19 5.22
C ILE A 73 9.81 -13.92 6.56
N GLY A 74 8.76 -14.29 7.29
CA GLY A 74 8.88 -14.93 8.61
C GLY A 74 9.05 -13.95 9.78
N HIS A 75 8.64 -12.70 9.61
CA HIS A 75 8.56 -11.71 10.68
C HIS A 75 7.26 -11.83 11.48
N LEU A 76 7.24 -11.29 12.70
CA LEU A 76 6.01 -11.13 13.47
C LEU A 76 5.04 -10.22 12.70
N ILE A 77 3.80 -10.67 12.52
CA ILE A 77 2.77 -9.90 11.84
C ILE A 77 2.39 -8.66 12.68
N PRO A 78 2.04 -7.53 12.07
CA PRO A 78 1.59 -6.32 12.76
C PRO A 78 0.12 -6.46 13.21
N ALA A 79 -0.16 -7.52 13.98
CA ALA A 79 -1.47 -7.82 14.53
C ALA A 79 -1.32 -8.60 15.84
N GLY A 80 -2.29 -8.46 16.76
CA GLY A 80 -2.30 -9.18 18.03
C GLY A 80 -1.04 -8.93 18.86
N THR A 81 -0.35 -10.01 19.25
CA THR A 81 0.90 -9.93 20.04
C THR A 81 2.09 -9.35 19.27
N GLY A 82 1.99 -9.23 17.94
CA GLY A 82 3.03 -8.64 17.10
C GLY A 82 2.97 -7.11 17.02
N PHE A 83 1.96 -6.46 17.62
CA PHE A 83 2.00 -5.02 17.85
C PHE A 83 3.14 -4.72 18.83
N ARG A 84 4.23 -4.13 18.34
CA ARG A 84 5.22 -3.47 19.21
C ARG A 84 4.49 -2.34 19.92
N ASN A 85 4.17 -2.56 21.19
CA ASN A 85 3.50 -1.58 22.05
C ASN A 85 4.22 -0.23 21.90
N PRO A 86 3.57 0.81 21.34
CA PRO A 86 4.16 2.15 21.35
C PRO A 86 4.04 2.63 22.80
N LYS A 87 5.12 2.49 23.56
CA LYS A 87 5.35 3.37 24.70
C LYS A 87 5.77 4.74 24.18
#